data_AF-A0A1T4ZZ05-F1
#
_entry.id   AF-A0A1T4ZZ05-F1
#
_cell.length_a   1.000
_cell.length_b   1.000
_cell.length_c   1.000
_cell.angle_alpha   90.00
_cell.angle_beta   90.00
_cell.angle_gamma   90.00
#
_symmetry.space_group_name_H-M   'P 1'
#
loop_
_entity.id
_entity.type
_entity.pdbx_description
1 polymer ?
#
loop_
_entity_poly.entity_id
_entity_poly.type
_entity_poly.pdbx_seq_one_letter_code
_entity_poly.pdbx_strand_id
1 'polypeptide(L)'
;MKHTKKHYHALIEHYLVPAALFLLNINLIHIIYAYFNGSWDRLWHLVALTIAFAALGSAVLLKNQRLLWCSMGYYLLLLAYS
;
A
#
# COMPACT_ATOMS: atom_id res chain seq x y z
N MET A 1 29.26 -4.80 16.17
CA MET A 1 28.08 -4.27 15.42
C MET A 1 26.85 -5.16 15.64
N LYS A 2 26.04 -4.93 16.68
CA LYS A 2 24.77 -5.67 16.92
C LYS A 2 23.56 -4.79 17.27
N HIS A 3 23.76 -3.49 17.49
CA HIS A 3 22.71 -2.56 17.94
C HIS A 3 21.79 -2.02 16.82
N THR A 4 22.21 -2.08 15.56
CA THR A 4 21.40 -1.57 14.44
C THR A 4 20.09 -2.34 14.27
N LYS A 5 20.07 -3.67 14.44
CA LYS A 5 18.88 -4.50 14.21
C LYS A 5 17.66 -4.14 15.07
N LYS A 6 17.86 -3.69 16.32
CA LYS A 6 16.75 -3.28 17.21
C LYS A 6 16.10 -1.96 16.77
N HIS A 7 16.90 -1.00 16.30
CA HIS A 7 16.37 0.27 15.78
C HIS A 7 15.62 0.09 14.46
N TYR A 8 16.08 -0.82 13.59
CA TYR A 8 15.37 -1.14 12.34
C TYR A 8 13.97 -1.70 12.60
N HIS A 9 13.79 -2.56 13.60
CA HIS A 9 12.47 -3.07 13.96
C HIS A 9 11.51 -1.99 14.47
N ALA A 10 12.02 -1.08 15.31
CA ALA A 10 11.22 0.05 15.81
C ALA A 10 10.77 0.98 14.68
N LEU A 11 11.63 1.24 13.68
CA LEU A 11 11.27 2.04 12.51
C LEU A 11 10.16 1.39 11.66
N ILE A 12 10.23 0.07 11.46
CA ILE A 12 9.23 -0.67 10.69
C ILE A 12 7.88 -0.64 11.40
N GLU A 13 7.85 -0.97 12.70
CA GLU A 13 6.60 -1.07 13.45
C GLU A 13 5.97 0.28 13.79
N HIS A 14 6.75 1.31 14.10
CA HIS A 14 6.20 2.61 14.52
C HIS A 14 5.97 3.61 13.40
N TYR A 15 6.61 3.45 12.24
CA TYR A 15 6.47 4.41 11.14
C TYR A 15 5.97 3.75 9.86
N LEU A 16 6.58 2.64 9.46
CA LEU A 16 6.28 2.02 8.17
C LEU A 16 4.91 1.32 8.16
N VAL A 17 4.58 0.60 9.24
CA VAL A 17 3.27 -0.05 9.39
C VAL A 17 2.12 0.97 9.47
N PRO A 18 2.17 2.03 10.30
CA PRO A 18 1.16 3.09 10.29
C PRO A 18 1.03 3.79 8.94
N ALA A 19 2.15 4.10 8.27
CA ALA A 19 2.13 4.73 6.96
C ALA A 19 1.49 3.82 5.89
N ALA A 20 1.77 2.53 5.93
CA ALA A 20 1.15 1.56 5.03
C ALA A 20 -0.35 1.38 5.33
N LEU A 21 -0.77 1.38 6.60
CA LEU A 21 -2.19 1.36 6.99
C LEU A 21 -2.93 2.64 6.55
N PHE A 22 -2.26 3.79 6.59
CA PHE A 22 -2.79 5.04 6.07
C PHE A 22 -2.99 4.98 4.55
N LEU A 23 -1.99 4.52 3.80
CA LEU A 23 -2.11 4.31 2.36
C LEU A 23 -3.17 3.27 2.00
N LEU A 24 -3.31 2.22 2.80
CA LEU A 24 -4.34 1.19 2.62
C LEU A 24 -5.76 1.78 2.78
N ASN A 25 -5.96 2.71 3.71
CA ASN A 25 -7.21 3.47 3.84
C ASN A 25 -7.48 4.35 2.61
N ILE A 26 -6.48 5.08 2.13
CA ILE A 26 -6.62 5.91 0.92
C ILE A 26 -6.96 5.03 -0.28
N ASN A 27 -6.30 3.89 -0.44
CA ASN A 27 -6.55 2.94 -1.52
C ASN A 27 -8.00 2.42 -1.46
N LEU A 28 -8.49 2.06 -0.27
CA LEU A 28 -9.87 1.64 -0.09
C LEU A 28 -10.87 2.71 -0.57
N ILE A 29 -10.64 3.97 -0.23
CA ILE A 29 -11.48 5.09 -0.69
C ILE A 29 -11.42 5.21 -2.22
N HIS A 30 -10.24 5.03 -2.84
CA HIS A 30 -10.11 5.06 -4.30
C HIS A 30 -10.84 3.91 -4.98
N ILE A 31 -10.81 2.70 -4.41
CA ILE A 31 -11.59 1.56 -4.92
C ILE A 31 -13.08 1.88 -4.87
N ILE A 32 -13.57 2.37 -3.73
CA ILE A 32 -14.98 2.75 -3.55
C ILE A 32 -15.36 3.83 -4.56
N TYR A 33 -14.54 4.88 -4.69
CA TYR A 33 -14.78 5.96 -5.62
C TYR A 33 -14.81 5.46 -7.07
N ALA A 34 -13.83 4.66 -7.49
CA ALA A 34 -13.78 4.09 -8.83
C ALA A 34 -14.97 3.15 -9.11
N TYR A 35 -15.43 2.41 -8.11
CA TYR A 35 -16.60 1.55 -8.19
C TYR A 35 -17.90 2.35 -8.38
N PHE A 36 -18.12 3.40 -7.58
CA PHE A 36 -19.30 4.26 -7.69
C PHE A 36 -19.29 5.14 -8.95
N ASN A 37 -18.12 5.57 -9.40
CA ASN A 37 -17.99 6.44 -10.57
C ASN A 37 -18.05 5.67 -11.92
N GLY A 38 -18.22 4.34 -11.88
CA GLY A 38 -19.01 3.56 -12.84
C GLY A 38 -18.63 3.57 -14.32
N SER A 39 -17.46 4.08 -14.72
CA SER A 39 -17.00 4.01 -16.10
C SER A 39 -16.31 2.67 -16.37
N TRP A 40 -16.96 1.82 -17.17
CA TRP A 40 -16.45 0.51 -17.58
C TRP A 40 -15.11 0.58 -18.33
N ASP A 41 -14.76 1.74 -18.91
CA ASP A 41 -13.45 2.01 -19.51
C ASP A 41 -12.29 2.00 -18.50
N ARG A 42 -12.58 2.09 -17.19
CA ARG A 42 -11.56 2.13 -16.12
C ARG A 42 -11.48 0.84 -15.30
N LEU A 43 -12.04 -0.27 -15.79
CA LEU A 43 -11.95 -1.59 -15.13
C LEU A 43 -10.50 -1.97 -14.81
N TRP A 44 -9.54 -1.64 -15.69
CA TRP A 44 -8.12 -1.90 -15.51
C TRP A 44 -7.55 -1.13 -14.32
N HIS A 45 -8.06 0.09 -14.10
CA HIS A 45 -7.70 0.92 -12.96
C HIS A 45 -8.22 0.32 -11.64
N LEU A 46 -9.46 -0.19 -11.64
CA LEU A 46 -10.07 -0.85 -10.48
C LEU A 46 -9.35 -2.17 -10.12
N VAL A 47 -8.96 -2.95 -11.13
CA VAL A 47 -8.14 -4.16 -10.96
C VAL A 47 -6.75 -3.82 -10.40
N ALA A 48 -6.12 -2.75 -10.91
CA ALA A 48 -4.81 -2.35 -10.41
C ALA A 48 -4.86 -1.82 -8.96
N LEU A 49 -5.91 -1.08 -8.59
CA LEU A 49 -6.15 -0.63 -7.22
C LEU A 49 -6.38 -1.81 -6.26
N THR A 50 -7.19 -2.80 -6.65
CA THR A 50 -7.43 -4.01 -5.83
C THR A 50 -6.16 -4.85 -5.65
N ILE A 51 -5.34 -5.00 -6.69
CA ILE A 51 -4.01 -5.64 -6.57
C ILE A 51 -3.11 -4.86 -5.61
N ALA A 52 -3.08 -3.52 -5.71
CA ALA A 52 -2.31 -2.67 -4.80
C ALA A 52 -2.80 -2.81 -3.34
N PHE A 53 -4.10 -2.92 -3.12
CA PHE A 53 -4.70 -3.13 -1.80
C PHE A 53 -4.27 -4.48 -1.21
N ALA A 54 -4.38 -5.56 -1.98
CA ALA A 54 -3.94 -6.89 -1.54
C ALA A 54 -2.43 -6.90 -1.24
N ALA A 55 -1.61 -6.29 -2.10
CA ALA A 55 -0.16 -6.20 -1.90
C ALA A 55 0.22 -5.39 -0.65
N LEU A 56 -0.42 -4.24 -0.41
CA LEU A 56 -0.22 -3.43 0.80
C LEU A 56 -0.68 -4.20 2.05
N GLY A 57 -1.85 -4.84 2.01
CA GLY A 57 -2.38 -5.62 3.13
C GLY A 57 -1.49 -6.80 3.51
N SER A 58 -1.07 -7.60 2.53
CA SER A 58 -0.13 -8.71 2.76
C SER A 58 1.23 -8.21 3.25
N ALA A 59 1.74 -7.10 2.74
CA ALA A 59 3.01 -6.52 3.18
C ALA A 59 2.95 -6.05 4.64
N VAL A 60 1.82 -5.47 5.07
CA VAL A 60 1.57 -5.06 6.47
C VAL A 60 1.52 -6.29 7.38
N LEU A 61 0.76 -7.32 7.01
CA LEU A 61 0.64 -8.55 7.81
C LEU A 61 1.97 -9.28 7.99
N LEU A 62 2.77 -9.36 6.92
CA LEU A 62 4.08 -10.00 6.94
C LEU A 62 5.16 -9.16 7.63
N LYS A 63 4.87 -7.90 7.99
CA LYS A 63 5.82 -6.92 8.55
C LYS A 63 7.15 -6.85 7.78
N ASN A 64 7.12 -7.14 6.47
CA ASN A 64 8.32 -7.26 5.66
C ASN A 64 8.64 -5.91 5.01
N GLN A 65 9.72 -5.28 5.46
CA GLN A 65 10.12 -3.93 5.05
C GLN A 65 10.28 -3.78 3.53
N ARG A 66 10.89 -4.75 2.85
CA ARG A 66 11.10 -4.66 1.39
C ARG A 66 9.78 -4.72 0.64
N LEU A 67 8.86 -5.58 1.09
CA LEU A 67 7.52 -5.68 0.53
C LEU A 67 6.70 -4.42 0.78
N LEU A 68 6.81 -3.82 1.97
CA LEU A 68 6.13 -2.56 2.31
C LEU A 68 6.62 -1.41 1.42
N TRP A 69 7.92 -1.25 1.23
CA TRP A 69 8.45 -0.22 0.32
C TRP A 69 8.00 -0.44 -1.13
N CYS A 70 8.07 -1.68 -1.63
CA CYS A 70 7.61 -1.99 -2.99
C CYS A 70 6.10 -1.76 -3.15
N SER A 71 5.27 -2.15 -2.18
CA SER A 71 3.82 -1.99 -2.29
C SER A 71 3.38 -0.53 -2.14
N MET A 72 4.00 0.23 -1.23
CA MET A 72 3.80 1.69 -1.13
C MET A 72 4.24 2.40 -2.42
N GLY A 73 5.39 2.05 -2.97
CA GLY A 73 5.89 2.60 -4.23
C GLY A 73 5.00 2.27 -5.43
N TYR A 74 4.54 1.02 -5.54
CA TYR A 74 3.60 0.59 -6.59
C TYR A 74 2.29 1.37 -6.51
N TYR A 75 1.73 1.55 -5.30
CA TYR A 75 0.52 2.32 -5.11
C TYR A 75 0.70 3.81 -5.45
N LEU A 76 1.82 4.43 -5.04
CA LEU A 76 2.13 5.82 -5.39
C LEU A 76 2.32 6.02 -6.90
N LEU A 77 2.95 5.07 -7.58
CA LEU A 77 3.03 5.06 -9.04
C LEU A 77 1.66 4.98 -9.68
N LEU A 78 0.78 4.12 -9.17
CA LEU A 78 -0.59 4.02 -9.67
C LEU A 78 -1.36 5.34 -9.53
N LEU A 79 -1.14 6.06 -8.42
CA LEU A 79 -1.71 7.37 -8.13
C LEU A 79 -1.15 8.51 -9.00
N ALA A 80 0.10 8.40 -9.42
CA ALA A 80 0.70 9.38 -10.34
C ALA A 80 0.20 9.21 -11.78
N TYR A 81 -0.27 8.02 -12.13
CA TYR A 81 -0.82 7.69 -13.45
C TYR A 81 -2.36 7.69 -13.53
N SER A 82 -3.05 7.87 -12.39
CA SER A 82 -4.51 7.95 -12.27
C SER A 82 -5.03 9.37 -12.56
#